data_AF-Q9LJR2-F1
#
_entry.id   AF-Q9LJR2-F1
#
_cell.length_a   1.000
_cell.length_b   1.000
_cell.length_c   1.000
_cell.angle_alpha   90.00
_cell.angle_beta   90.00
_cell.angle_gamma   90.00
#
_symmetry.space_group_name_H-M   'P 1'
#
loop_
_entity.id
_entity.type
_entity.pdbx_description
1 polymer ?
#
loop_
_entity_poly.entity_id
_entity_poly.type
_entity_poly.pdbx_seq_one_letter_code
_entity_poly.pdbx_strand_id
1 'polypeptide(L)'
;MQIHKLCFLALFLANAAFAVKFNFDSFDGSNLLFLGDAELGPSSDGVSRSGALSMTRDETPFSHGQGLYINPIQFKSSNTSSPFDFKTSFTFSITPRTKPNSGQGLAFVIVPAADNSGASGGGYLGILNKTNDGKSENNLIFIEFDTFKNNESNDISGNHVGININSMTSLVAEKAGYWVQTLVGKRKVWSFKDVNLSSGERFKAWIEFRSKDSRNTITIAPENVKKPKRPLIQGSRVLNDVLLQNMYAGFAGSMGRAGERHDVWSWSFEN
;
A
#
# COMPACT_ATOMS: atom_id res chain seq x y z
N MET A 1 62.25 -14.53 -21.77
CA MET A 1 61.36 -13.54 -21.15
C MET A 1 60.20 -14.29 -20.50
N GLN A 2 60.26 -14.53 -19.20
CA GLN A 2 59.34 -15.43 -18.48
C GLN A 2 58.30 -14.59 -17.73
N ILE A 3 57.20 -14.27 -18.42
CA ILE A 3 56.11 -13.45 -17.88
C ILE A 3 55.31 -14.31 -16.91
N HIS A 4 55.49 -14.07 -15.61
CA HIS A 4 54.67 -14.64 -14.55
C HIS A 4 53.29 -13.97 -14.59
N LYS A 5 52.26 -14.74 -14.99
CA LYS A 5 50.87 -14.30 -14.92
C LYS A 5 50.42 -14.39 -13.47
N LEU A 6 50.28 -13.23 -12.82
CA LEU A 6 49.55 -13.08 -11.56
C LEU A 6 48.06 -13.40 -11.81
N CYS A 7 47.59 -14.53 -11.28
CA CYS A 7 46.15 -14.80 -11.17
C CYS A 7 45.57 -13.98 -10.02
N PHE A 8 44.92 -12.86 -10.35
CA PHE A 8 44.01 -12.19 -9.42
C PHE A 8 42.71 -12.99 -9.35
N LEU A 9 42.57 -13.78 -8.28
CA LEU A 9 41.31 -14.41 -7.91
C LEU A 9 40.39 -13.32 -7.34
N ALA A 10 39.61 -12.67 -8.21
CA ALA A 10 38.55 -11.76 -7.78
C ALA A 10 37.45 -12.61 -7.10
N LEU A 11 37.41 -12.58 -5.77
CA LEU A 11 36.26 -13.05 -5.01
C LEU A 11 35.07 -12.15 -5.36
N PHE A 12 34.25 -12.60 -6.30
CA PHE A 12 32.88 -12.09 -6.44
C PHE A 12 32.10 -12.57 -5.22
N LEU A 13 32.04 -11.73 -4.18
CA LEU A 13 31.02 -11.82 -3.16
C LEU A 13 29.68 -11.52 -3.86
N ALA A 14 29.06 -12.56 -4.41
CA ALA A 14 27.66 -12.50 -4.76
C ALA A 14 26.90 -12.27 -3.46
N ASN A 15 26.49 -11.02 -3.20
CA ASN A 15 25.51 -10.74 -2.16
C ASN A 15 24.26 -11.53 -2.52
N ALA A 16 24.06 -12.67 -1.85
CA ALA A 16 22.82 -13.41 -1.93
C ALA A 16 21.71 -12.46 -1.47
N ALA A 17 20.88 -12.02 -2.41
CA ALA A 17 19.66 -11.30 -2.09
C ALA A 17 18.79 -12.25 -1.26
N PHE A 18 18.69 -11.99 0.04
CA PHE A 18 17.79 -12.76 0.89
C PHE A 18 16.37 -12.24 0.69
N ALA A 19 15.46 -13.18 0.39
CA ALA A 19 14.03 -12.93 0.41
C ALA A 19 13.63 -12.28 1.75
N VAL A 20 12.92 -11.15 1.68
CA VAL A 20 12.37 -10.48 2.85
C VAL A 20 11.05 -11.14 3.16
N LYS A 21 10.88 -11.54 4.42
CA LYS A 21 9.62 -12.05 4.94
C LYS A 21 9.39 -11.54 6.35
N PHE A 22 8.24 -10.91 6.58
CA PHE A 22 7.83 -10.49 7.92
C PHE A 22 6.31 -10.63 8.11
N ASN A 23 5.91 -10.66 9.38
CA ASN A 23 4.53 -10.67 9.81
C ASN A 23 4.40 -9.87 11.11
N PHE A 24 3.60 -8.81 11.08
CA PHE A 24 3.18 -8.00 12.22
C PHE A 24 1.73 -8.37 12.53
N ASP A 25 1.49 -9.10 13.62
CA ASP A 25 0.14 -9.37 14.13
C ASP A 25 -0.42 -8.19 14.94
N SER A 26 0.47 -7.31 15.40
CA SER A 26 0.20 -6.00 16.00
C SER A 26 1.47 -5.13 15.86
N PHE A 27 1.35 -3.82 16.10
CA PHE A 27 2.46 -2.88 16.01
C PHE A 27 2.86 -2.36 17.40
N ASP A 28 4.14 -2.49 17.73
CA ASP A 28 4.78 -1.96 18.94
C ASP A 28 5.73 -0.77 18.65
N GLY A 29 5.85 -0.41 17.36
CA GLY A 29 6.72 0.66 16.86
C GLY A 29 8.13 0.20 16.50
N SER A 30 8.50 -1.03 16.82
CA SER A 30 9.76 -1.63 16.37
C SER A 30 9.71 -1.92 14.87
N ASN A 31 10.87 -1.83 14.21
CA ASN A 31 11.02 -2.10 12.78
C ASN A 31 10.16 -1.24 11.84
N LEU A 32 9.70 -0.08 12.32
CA LEU A 32 8.93 0.89 11.55
C LEU A 32 9.61 2.25 11.53
N LEU A 33 9.40 2.98 10.45
CA LEU A 33 9.66 4.41 10.34
C LEU A 33 8.32 5.14 10.31
N PHE A 34 8.21 6.21 11.09
CA PHE A 34 7.05 7.08 11.14
C PHE A 34 7.42 8.42 10.53
N LEU A 35 6.74 8.80 9.45
CA LEU A 35 6.93 10.06 8.74
C LEU A 35 5.63 10.87 8.77
N GLY A 36 5.74 12.19 8.85
CA GLY A 36 4.59 13.08 9.04
C GLY A 36 3.86 12.79 10.34
N ASP A 37 2.54 12.68 10.27
CA ASP A 37 1.68 12.46 11.43
C ASP A 37 1.51 10.99 11.82
N ALA A 38 2.18 10.06 11.13
CA ALA A 38 2.07 8.65 11.46
C ALA A 38 2.43 8.36 12.93
N GLU A 39 1.70 7.45 13.56
CA GLU A 39 1.90 7.10 14.97
C GLU A 39 1.45 5.66 15.28
N LEU A 40 1.81 5.17 16.47
CA LEU A 40 1.08 4.06 17.07
C LEU A 40 -0.28 4.57 17.55
N GLY A 41 -1.35 4.00 16.99
CA GLY A 41 -2.71 4.45 17.21
C GLY A 41 -3.10 4.44 18.69
N PRO A 42 -3.90 5.42 19.16
CA PRO A 42 -4.40 5.44 20.52
C PRO A 42 -5.48 4.37 20.73
N SER A 43 -5.52 3.79 21.92
CA SER A 43 -6.64 2.98 22.39
C SER A 43 -7.82 3.86 22.80
N SER A 44 -9.00 3.25 22.97
CA SER A 44 -10.22 3.96 23.38
C SER A 44 -10.16 4.54 24.80
N ASP A 45 -9.20 4.13 25.63
CA ASP A 45 -9.00 4.66 26.97
C ASP A 45 -8.24 6.01 26.99
N GLY A 46 -7.71 6.45 25.84
CA GLY A 46 -6.94 7.68 25.71
C GLY A 46 -5.54 7.64 26.34
N VAL A 47 -5.11 6.51 26.89
CA VAL A 47 -3.81 6.36 27.59
C VAL A 47 -2.96 5.28 26.92
N SER A 48 -3.57 4.14 26.60
CA SER A 48 -2.89 3.00 26.00
C SER A 48 -2.79 3.15 24.49
N ARG A 49 -1.93 2.34 23.86
CA ARG A 49 -1.87 2.19 22.41
C ARG A 49 -2.80 1.05 21.98
N SER A 50 -3.46 1.21 20.83
CA SER A 50 -4.37 0.20 20.27
C SER A 50 -3.63 -0.98 19.62
N GLY A 51 -2.32 -0.84 19.40
CA GLY A 51 -1.52 -1.77 18.59
C GLY A 51 -1.69 -1.58 17.09
N ALA A 52 -2.41 -0.53 16.65
CA ALA A 52 -2.49 -0.15 15.24
C ALA A 52 -1.33 0.77 14.84
N LEU A 53 -0.96 0.70 13.56
CA LEU A 53 -0.18 1.72 12.88
C LEU A 53 -1.17 2.71 12.24
N SER A 54 -1.18 3.96 12.70
CA SER A 54 -2.12 5.00 12.26
C SER A 54 -1.42 6.03 11.39
N MET A 55 -2.02 6.41 10.25
CA MET A 55 -1.45 7.40 9.32
C MET A 55 -1.88 8.84 9.59
N THR A 56 -2.88 9.05 10.45
CA THR A 56 -3.56 10.34 10.65
C THR A 56 -3.96 10.55 12.10
N ARG A 57 -4.01 11.79 12.61
CA ARG A 57 -4.34 12.12 14.01
C ARG A 57 -5.66 12.91 14.14
N ASP A 58 -6.50 12.58 15.13
CA ASP A 58 -7.88 13.09 15.26
C ASP A 58 -8.01 14.63 15.37
N GLU A 59 -6.98 15.33 15.85
CA GLU A 59 -7.01 16.77 16.13
C GLU A 59 -6.15 17.61 15.16
N THR A 60 -5.68 17.02 14.06
CA THR A 60 -4.81 17.69 13.09
C THR A 60 -5.54 17.83 11.75
N PRO A 61 -6.13 19.00 11.43
CA PRO A 61 -6.77 19.20 10.13
C PRO A 61 -5.79 18.89 9.00
N PHE A 62 -6.24 18.18 7.96
CA PHE A 62 -5.39 17.72 6.87
C PHE A 62 -4.22 16.82 7.30
N SER A 63 -4.39 16.09 8.41
CA SER A 63 -3.37 15.16 8.89
C SER A 63 -2.99 14.16 7.81
N HIS A 64 -1.69 13.88 7.72
CA HIS A 64 -1.15 12.93 6.76
C HIS A 64 0.18 12.37 7.25
N GLY A 65 0.42 11.10 6.94
CA GLY A 65 1.60 10.41 7.43
C GLY A 65 1.90 9.15 6.64
N GLN A 66 3.10 8.64 6.85
CA GLN A 66 3.54 7.36 6.30
C GLN A 66 4.15 6.50 7.40
N GLY A 67 3.77 5.23 7.42
CA GLY A 67 4.38 4.19 8.26
C GLY A 67 5.06 3.16 7.38
N LEU A 68 6.39 3.12 7.41
CA LEU A 68 7.19 2.29 6.52
C LEU A 68 7.90 1.17 7.29
N TYR A 69 8.11 0.02 6.67
CA TYR A 69 9.05 -0.97 7.20
C TYR A 69 10.47 -0.40 7.18
N ILE A 70 11.21 -0.54 8.27
CA ILE A 70 12.47 0.20 8.49
C ILE A 70 13.59 -0.17 7.50
N ASN A 71 13.61 -1.41 7.02
CA ASN A 71 14.67 -1.89 6.13
C ASN A 71 14.21 -1.81 4.67
N PRO A 72 15.01 -1.22 3.76
CA PRO A 72 14.74 -1.30 2.33
C PRO A 72 14.58 -2.75 1.88
N ILE A 73 13.55 -3.00 1.09
CA ILE A 73 13.28 -4.28 0.44
C ILE A 73 13.89 -4.25 -0.95
N GLN A 74 14.67 -5.28 -1.27
CA GLN A 74 15.22 -5.43 -2.60
C GLN A 74 14.12 -5.92 -3.56
N PHE A 75 13.61 -5.06 -4.44
CA PHE A 75 12.60 -5.42 -5.43
C PHE A 75 13.19 -5.92 -6.75
N LYS A 76 14.48 -5.67 -7.03
CA LYS A 76 15.17 -6.16 -8.24
C LYS A 76 16.56 -6.67 -7.94
N SER A 77 17.04 -7.60 -8.74
CA SER A 77 18.47 -7.94 -8.80
C SER A 77 19.23 -6.84 -9.54
N SER A 78 20.50 -6.59 -9.16
CA SER A 78 21.40 -5.72 -9.93
C SER A 78 21.65 -6.23 -11.36
N ASN A 79 21.37 -7.51 -11.61
CA ASN A 79 21.63 -8.18 -12.88
C ASN A 79 20.40 -8.30 -13.79
N THR A 80 19.20 -7.92 -13.32
CA THR A 80 17.95 -8.09 -14.10
C THR A 80 17.03 -6.89 -13.92
N SER A 81 16.41 -6.43 -15.01
CA SER A 81 15.39 -5.37 -14.95
C SER A 81 14.06 -5.83 -14.34
N SER A 82 13.79 -7.13 -14.34
CA SER A 82 12.55 -7.71 -13.84
C SER A 82 12.48 -7.65 -12.32
N PRO A 83 11.39 -7.13 -11.73
CA PRO A 83 11.18 -7.19 -10.30
C PRO A 83 11.00 -8.62 -9.81
N PHE A 84 11.30 -8.87 -8.54
CA PHE A 84 10.90 -10.10 -7.86
C PHE A 84 9.39 -10.17 -7.69
N ASP A 85 8.86 -11.39 -7.63
CA ASP A 85 7.48 -11.62 -7.22
C ASP A 85 7.33 -11.11 -5.78
N PHE A 86 6.17 -10.55 -5.42
CA PHE A 86 5.91 -10.24 -4.02
C PHE A 86 4.43 -10.40 -3.70
N LYS A 87 4.16 -10.65 -2.43
CA LYS A 87 2.80 -10.66 -1.88
C LYS A 87 2.80 -9.96 -0.53
N THR A 88 1.75 -9.20 -0.30
CA THR A 88 1.48 -8.59 0.99
C THR A 88 0.02 -8.74 1.36
N SER A 89 -0.26 -8.84 2.65
CA SER A 89 -1.62 -8.74 3.16
C SER A 89 -1.65 -8.00 4.47
N PHE A 90 -2.70 -7.21 4.67
CA PHE A 90 -2.87 -6.37 5.85
C PHE A 90 -4.34 -6.21 6.19
N THR A 91 -4.63 -6.09 7.48
CA THR A 91 -5.94 -5.64 7.96
C THR A 91 -5.89 -4.13 8.17
N PHE A 92 -6.90 -3.41 7.70
CA PHE A 92 -7.04 -1.97 7.92
C PHE A 92 -8.48 -1.59 8.27
N SER A 93 -8.67 -0.39 8.82
CA SER A 93 -9.97 0.25 8.98
C SER A 93 -9.85 1.74 8.68
N ILE A 94 -10.86 2.31 8.03
CA ILE A 94 -10.99 3.76 7.84
C ILE A 94 -12.22 4.22 8.62
N THR A 95 -12.02 5.02 9.66
CA THR A 95 -13.04 5.36 10.64
C THR A 95 -13.33 6.87 10.66
N PRO A 96 -14.51 7.31 10.17
CA PRO A 96 -14.95 8.69 10.33
C PRO A 96 -15.02 9.12 11.79
N ARG A 97 -14.43 10.27 12.10
CA ARG A 97 -14.59 10.94 13.41
C ARG A 97 -15.63 12.04 13.36
N THR A 98 -15.76 12.67 12.20
CA THR A 98 -16.74 13.75 11.96
C THR A 98 -17.48 13.49 10.64
N LYS A 99 -18.74 13.91 10.55
CA LYS A 99 -19.58 13.81 9.34
C LYS A 99 -20.25 15.16 9.03
N PRO A 100 -20.61 15.47 7.77
CA PRO A 100 -20.31 14.74 6.53
C PRO A 100 -18.91 15.06 5.96
N ASN A 101 -18.46 14.31 4.94
CA ASN A 101 -17.21 14.50 4.18
C ASN A 101 -15.91 14.06 4.88
N SER A 102 -15.96 13.00 5.68
CA SER A 102 -14.78 12.24 6.07
C SER A 102 -14.15 11.63 4.82
N GLY A 103 -12.90 12.01 4.58
CA GLY A 103 -12.02 11.56 3.51
C GLY A 103 -10.59 11.72 4.03
N GLN A 104 -9.56 11.18 3.38
CA GLN A 104 -9.50 10.95 1.93
C GLN A 104 -9.17 9.50 1.57
N GLY A 105 -8.36 8.82 2.38
CA GLY A 105 -8.06 7.41 2.14
C GLY A 105 -6.74 6.94 2.72
N LEU A 106 -6.52 5.64 2.53
CA LEU A 106 -5.33 4.89 2.91
C LEU A 106 -4.70 4.32 1.64
N ALA A 107 -3.39 4.12 1.63
CA ALA A 107 -2.70 3.42 0.55
C ALA A 107 -1.62 2.49 1.09
N PHE A 108 -1.45 1.34 0.44
CA PHE A 108 -0.19 0.59 0.51
C PHE A 108 0.78 1.20 -0.49
N VAL A 109 2.00 1.52 -0.07
CA VAL A 109 2.98 2.25 -0.87
C VAL A 109 4.28 1.46 -1.03
N ILE A 110 4.90 1.59 -2.21
CA ILE A 110 6.30 1.26 -2.43
C ILE A 110 6.99 2.53 -2.93
N VAL A 111 7.91 3.08 -2.12
CA VAL A 111 8.53 4.39 -2.31
C VAL A 111 10.06 4.28 -2.37
N PRO A 112 10.74 5.14 -3.14
CA PRO A 112 12.18 5.00 -3.38
C PRO A 112 13.02 5.37 -2.17
N ALA A 113 12.49 6.19 -1.25
CA ALA A 113 13.17 6.66 -0.06
C ALA A 113 12.17 6.83 1.10
N ALA A 114 12.67 6.72 2.32
CA ALA A 114 11.91 7.06 3.52
C ALA A 114 11.92 8.59 3.74
N ASP A 115 11.23 9.32 2.86
CA ASP A 115 11.09 10.77 2.89
C ASP A 115 9.64 11.17 2.57
N ASN A 116 9.06 12.06 3.38
CA ASN A 116 7.73 12.61 3.14
C ASN A 116 7.74 14.11 2.77
N SER A 117 8.90 14.72 2.51
CA SER A 117 9.01 16.14 2.16
C SER A 117 8.18 16.53 0.91
N GLY A 118 7.98 15.59 0.00
CA GLY A 118 7.14 15.72 -1.20
C GLY A 118 5.67 15.34 -1.01
N ALA A 119 5.25 14.98 0.20
CA ALA A 119 3.88 14.58 0.50
C ALA A 119 3.01 15.75 0.97
N SER A 120 1.70 15.63 0.75
CA SER A 120 0.70 16.55 1.28
C SER A 120 -0.59 15.81 1.63
N GLY A 121 -1.38 16.37 2.54
CA GLY A 121 -2.69 15.83 2.91
C GLY A 121 -3.77 16.09 1.85
N GLY A 122 -5.03 15.81 2.19
CA GLY A 122 -6.11 15.93 1.22
C GLY A 122 -6.02 14.86 0.12
N GLY A 123 -6.40 15.20 -1.11
CA GLY A 123 -6.47 14.25 -2.23
C GLY A 123 -5.12 13.70 -2.71
N TYR A 124 -4.02 13.97 -1.99
CA TYR A 124 -2.69 13.44 -2.32
C TYR A 124 -2.22 12.32 -1.38
N LEU A 125 -3.09 11.88 -0.44
CA LEU A 125 -2.93 10.71 0.42
C LEU A 125 -1.65 10.66 1.27
N GLY A 126 -0.98 11.79 1.48
CA GLY A 126 0.32 11.80 2.17
C GLY A 126 1.43 11.15 1.34
N ILE A 127 1.31 11.11 0.00
CA ILE A 127 2.27 10.50 -0.93
C ILE A 127 2.84 11.56 -1.87
N LEU A 128 1.95 12.31 -2.51
CA LEU A 128 2.25 13.27 -3.56
C LEU A 128 1.89 14.70 -3.11
N ASN A 129 2.10 15.65 -4.00
CA ASN A 129 1.63 17.02 -3.92
C ASN A 129 1.43 17.57 -5.34
N LYS A 130 0.84 18.77 -5.42
CA LYS A 130 0.55 19.44 -6.69
C LYS A 130 1.74 19.61 -7.64
N THR A 131 2.96 19.65 -7.11
CA THR A 131 4.18 19.90 -7.90
C THR A 131 4.89 18.64 -8.36
N ASN A 132 4.61 17.48 -7.77
CA ASN A 132 5.21 16.20 -8.15
C ASN A 132 4.20 15.19 -8.72
N ASP A 133 2.90 15.44 -8.59
CA ASP A 133 1.86 14.58 -9.16
C ASP A 133 2.05 14.37 -10.68
N GLY A 134 2.12 13.12 -11.11
CA GLY A 134 2.33 12.70 -12.50
C GLY A 134 3.79 12.62 -12.96
N LYS A 135 4.77 12.93 -12.11
CA LYS A 135 6.20 12.92 -12.48
C LYS A 135 6.81 11.52 -12.41
N SER A 136 7.45 11.08 -13.49
CA SER A 136 8.12 9.76 -13.55
C SER A 136 9.27 9.61 -12.56
N GLU A 137 9.91 10.72 -12.17
CA GLU A 137 11.02 10.77 -11.21
C GLU A 137 10.61 10.32 -9.81
N ASN A 138 9.31 10.30 -9.52
CA ASN A 138 8.76 9.84 -8.25
C ASN A 138 9.09 8.36 -7.95
N ASN A 139 9.23 7.52 -8.99
CA ASN A 139 9.50 6.09 -8.87
C ASN A 139 8.64 5.41 -7.79
N LEU A 140 7.32 5.61 -7.83
CA LEU A 140 6.41 5.10 -6.83
C LEU A 140 5.21 4.37 -7.43
N ILE A 141 4.79 3.34 -6.71
CA ILE A 141 3.53 2.62 -6.92
C ILE A 141 2.78 2.58 -5.61
N PHE A 142 1.47 2.78 -5.69
CA PHE A 142 0.60 2.62 -4.54
C PHE A 142 -0.74 2.02 -4.93
N ILE A 143 -1.34 1.33 -3.96
CA ILE A 143 -2.69 0.80 -4.06
C ILE A 143 -3.54 1.59 -3.09
N GLU A 144 -4.42 2.42 -3.61
CA GLU A 144 -5.28 3.30 -2.82
C GLU A 144 -6.59 2.61 -2.42
N PHE A 145 -7.07 2.97 -1.23
CA PHE A 145 -8.37 2.65 -0.65
C PHE A 145 -9.03 4.00 -0.36
N ASP A 146 -9.66 4.53 -1.39
CA ASP A 146 -10.12 5.91 -1.47
C ASP A 146 -11.56 6.04 -0.94
N THR A 147 -11.77 7.03 -0.09
CA THR A 147 -13.03 7.35 0.57
C THR A 147 -13.62 8.69 0.15
N PHE A 148 -13.01 9.38 -0.83
CA PHE A 148 -13.43 10.72 -1.23
C PHE A 148 -13.22 10.97 -2.72
N LYS A 149 -14.27 11.41 -3.42
CA LYS A 149 -14.17 11.69 -4.85
C LYS A 149 -13.47 13.02 -5.11
N ASN A 150 -12.19 12.98 -5.47
CA ASN A 150 -11.45 14.11 -6.02
C ASN A 150 -11.64 14.18 -7.54
N ASN A 151 -12.27 15.26 -8.00
CA ASN A 151 -12.47 15.46 -9.44
C ASN A 151 -11.15 15.73 -10.16
N GLU A 152 -10.16 16.35 -9.49
CA GLU A 152 -8.84 16.58 -10.10
C GLU A 152 -8.08 15.27 -10.37
N SER A 153 -8.33 14.22 -9.59
CA SER A 153 -7.71 12.90 -9.73
C SER A 153 -8.42 11.99 -10.74
N ASN A 154 -9.58 12.41 -11.27
CA ASN A 154 -10.48 11.62 -12.12
C ASN A 154 -11.08 10.38 -11.41
N ASP A 155 -11.40 10.51 -10.12
CA ASP A 155 -11.92 9.38 -9.36
C ASP A 155 -13.27 8.90 -9.87
N ILE A 156 -13.43 7.58 -9.94
CA ILE A 156 -14.67 6.95 -10.39
C ILE A 156 -15.81 7.15 -9.37
N SER A 157 -15.48 7.23 -8.07
CA SER A 157 -16.40 7.42 -6.94
C SER A 157 -15.64 7.69 -5.66
N GLY A 158 -16.27 8.21 -4.61
CA GLY A 158 -15.63 8.37 -3.29
C GLY A 158 -15.63 7.10 -2.43
N ASN A 159 -15.47 5.94 -3.06
CA ASN A 159 -15.39 4.63 -2.39
C ASN A 159 -14.85 3.59 -3.39
N HIS A 160 -13.55 3.62 -3.63
CA HIS A 160 -12.91 2.78 -4.65
C HIS A 160 -11.54 2.24 -4.21
N VAL A 161 -11.08 1.23 -4.93
CA VAL A 161 -9.70 0.72 -4.82
C VAL A 161 -9.01 0.96 -6.14
N GLY A 162 -7.79 1.48 -6.10
CA GLY A 162 -7.03 1.90 -7.26
C GLY A 162 -5.61 1.34 -7.30
N ILE A 163 -5.02 1.25 -8.49
CA ILE A 163 -3.59 1.03 -8.68
C ILE A 163 -3.01 2.28 -9.34
N ASN A 164 -2.07 2.91 -8.67
CA ASN A 164 -1.52 4.20 -9.05
C ASN A 164 -0.02 4.09 -9.27
N ILE A 165 0.47 4.77 -10.31
CA ILE A 165 1.90 4.84 -10.62
C ILE A 165 2.24 6.31 -10.83
N ASN A 166 3.08 6.86 -9.95
CA ASN A 166 3.57 8.23 -9.98
C ASN A 166 2.51 9.37 -9.98
N SER A 167 1.21 9.04 -9.93
CA SER A 167 0.10 9.98 -10.12
C SER A 167 -1.06 9.62 -9.21
N MET A 168 -1.82 10.63 -8.74
CA MET A 168 -3.10 10.42 -8.06
C MET A 168 -4.19 9.92 -9.01
N THR A 169 -4.05 10.09 -10.33
CA THR A 169 -4.95 9.42 -11.27
C THR A 169 -4.61 7.94 -11.36
N SER A 170 -5.52 7.13 -10.84
CA SER A 170 -5.48 5.67 -10.91
C SER A 170 -5.31 5.15 -12.34
N LEU A 171 -4.39 4.21 -12.55
CA LEU A 171 -4.22 3.49 -13.82
C LEU A 171 -5.35 2.47 -14.04
N VAL A 172 -5.91 1.96 -12.94
CA VAL A 172 -7.14 1.18 -12.92
C VAL A 172 -7.77 1.34 -11.55
N ALA A 173 -9.08 1.56 -11.52
CA ALA A 173 -9.85 1.64 -10.30
C ALA A 173 -11.12 0.80 -10.43
N GLU A 174 -11.55 0.21 -9.33
CA GLU A 174 -12.81 -0.53 -9.21
C GLU A 174 -13.55 -0.05 -7.96
N LYS A 175 -14.89 -0.06 -8.01
CA LYS A 175 -15.71 0.22 -6.83
C LYS A 175 -15.31 -0.72 -5.69
N ALA A 176 -15.19 -0.20 -4.48
CA ALA A 176 -14.76 -1.04 -3.35
C ALA A 176 -15.80 -2.14 -3.07
N GLY A 177 -15.33 -3.38 -3.09
CA GLY A 177 -16.17 -4.55 -2.84
C GLY A 177 -15.42 -5.85 -3.10
N TYR A 178 -16.14 -6.96 -3.01
CA TYR A 178 -15.55 -8.29 -3.14
C TYR A 178 -16.49 -9.28 -3.82
N TRP A 179 -15.89 -10.26 -4.49
CA TRP A 179 -16.62 -11.29 -5.21
C TRP A 179 -16.83 -12.53 -4.36
N VAL A 180 -18.08 -12.95 -4.20
CA VAL A 180 -18.45 -14.22 -3.56
C VAL A 180 -19.08 -15.16 -4.57
N GLN A 181 -18.80 -16.45 -4.41
CA GLN A 181 -19.41 -17.48 -5.24
C GLN A 181 -20.67 -17.98 -4.55
N THR A 182 -21.84 -17.66 -5.10
CA THR A 182 -23.13 -18.11 -4.58
C THR A 182 -23.71 -19.22 -5.45
N LEU A 183 -24.58 -20.04 -4.87
CA LEU A 183 -25.35 -21.03 -5.63
C LEU A 183 -26.68 -20.40 -6.04
N VAL A 184 -26.93 -20.35 -7.35
CA VAL A 184 -28.24 -20.03 -7.92
C VAL A 184 -28.76 -21.30 -8.57
N GLY A 185 -29.68 -21.98 -7.86
CA GLY A 185 -30.05 -23.37 -8.16
C GLY A 185 -28.84 -24.30 -7.99
N LYS A 186 -28.45 -25.01 -9.06
CA LYS A 186 -27.26 -25.89 -9.08
C LYS A 186 -26.00 -25.23 -9.65
N ARG A 187 -26.06 -23.97 -10.07
CA ARG A 187 -24.93 -23.26 -10.71
C ARG A 187 -24.24 -22.34 -9.73
N LYS A 188 -22.91 -22.35 -9.76
CA LYS A 188 -22.08 -21.38 -9.03
C LYS A 188 -21.97 -20.10 -9.85
N VAL A 189 -22.41 -18.98 -9.28
CA VAL A 189 -22.39 -17.65 -9.92
C VAL A 189 -21.57 -16.70 -9.05
N TRP A 190 -20.86 -15.78 -9.69
CA TRP A 190 -20.16 -14.70 -8.99
C TRP A 190 -21.14 -13.57 -8.68
N SER A 191 -21.24 -13.20 -7.41
CA SER A 191 -22.00 -12.05 -6.94
C SER A 191 -21.04 -11.04 -6.32
N PHE A 192 -21.16 -9.78 -6.72
CA PHE A 192 -20.39 -8.69 -6.14
C PHE A 192 -21.06 -8.19 -4.85
N LYS A 193 -20.26 -7.97 -3.81
CA LYS A 193 -20.68 -7.39 -2.54
C LYS A 193 -19.96 -6.08 -2.35
N ASP A 194 -20.74 -5.00 -2.39
CA ASP A 194 -20.25 -3.65 -2.10
C ASP A 194 -19.74 -3.59 -0.65
N VAL A 195 -18.68 -2.82 -0.44
CA VAL A 195 -18.25 -2.42 0.91
C VAL A 195 -18.17 -0.91 0.99
N ASN A 196 -18.40 -0.36 2.18
CA ASN A 196 -18.08 1.03 2.48
C ASN A 196 -16.73 1.04 3.20
N LEU A 197 -15.68 1.54 2.55
CA LEU A 197 -14.34 1.62 3.13
C LEU A 197 -14.32 2.50 4.39
N SER A 198 -15.14 3.56 4.39
CA SER A 198 -15.29 4.54 5.47
C SER A 198 -16.36 4.10 6.51
N SER A 199 -16.50 2.80 6.78
CA SER A 199 -17.46 2.29 7.78
C SER A 199 -16.90 2.17 9.19
N GLY A 200 -15.58 2.21 9.34
CA GLY A 200 -14.87 1.83 10.57
C GLY A 200 -14.76 0.32 10.79
N GLU A 201 -15.34 -0.50 9.91
CA GLU A 201 -15.13 -1.95 9.94
C GLU A 201 -13.71 -2.30 9.48
N ARG A 202 -13.24 -3.47 9.91
CA ARG A 202 -11.95 -4.01 9.49
C ARG A 202 -12.08 -4.77 8.18
N PHE A 203 -11.27 -4.39 7.21
CA PHE A 203 -11.09 -5.08 5.94
C PHE A 203 -9.69 -5.67 5.85
N LYS A 204 -9.57 -6.82 5.19
CA LYS A 204 -8.30 -7.40 4.82
C LYS A 204 -8.06 -7.22 3.33
N ALA A 205 -6.88 -6.72 2.99
CA ALA A 205 -6.39 -6.62 1.62
C ALA A 205 -5.31 -7.66 1.35
N TRP A 206 -5.25 -8.13 0.11
CA TRP A 206 -4.17 -8.94 -0.44
C TRP A 206 -3.71 -8.32 -1.75
N ILE A 207 -2.41 -8.05 -1.84
CA ILE A 207 -1.75 -7.48 -3.01
C ILE A 207 -0.68 -8.47 -3.45
N GLU A 208 -0.75 -8.90 -4.69
CA GLU A 208 0.18 -9.86 -5.27
C GLU A 208 0.70 -9.34 -6.61
N PHE A 209 2.02 -9.31 -6.75
CA PHE A 209 2.71 -9.05 -8.01
C PHE A 209 3.43 -10.31 -8.46
N ARG A 210 3.25 -10.65 -9.74
CA ARG A 210 3.95 -11.75 -10.39
C ARG A 210 4.70 -11.26 -11.63
N SER A 211 6.02 -11.35 -11.57
CA SER A 211 6.99 -10.87 -12.55
C SER A 211 6.82 -11.53 -13.92
N LYS A 212 6.58 -12.85 -13.95
CA LYS A 212 6.49 -13.66 -15.18
C LYS A 212 5.56 -13.08 -16.26
N ASP A 213 4.49 -12.41 -15.86
CA ASP A 213 3.52 -11.77 -16.76
C ASP A 213 3.10 -10.36 -16.29
N SER A 214 3.93 -9.76 -15.44
CA SER A 214 3.70 -8.45 -14.79
C SER A 214 2.31 -8.33 -14.17
N ARG A 215 1.78 -9.41 -13.60
CA ARG A 215 0.41 -9.49 -13.14
C ARG A 215 0.29 -8.90 -11.74
N ASN A 216 -0.55 -7.88 -11.62
CA ASN A 216 -0.95 -7.29 -10.35
C ASN A 216 -2.34 -7.83 -10.01
N THR A 217 -2.52 -8.31 -8.77
CA THR A 217 -3.78 -8.86 -8.28
C THR A 217 -4.10 -8.25 -6.93
N ILE A 218 -5.22 -7.53 -6.86
CA ILE A 218 -5.71 -6.88 -5.64
C ILE A 218 -7.03 -7.53 -5.25
N THR A 219 -7.10 -7.99 -4.01
CA THR A 219 -8.31 -8.54 -3.43
C THR A 219 -8.57 -7.85 -2.10
N ILE A 220 -9.83 -7.52 -1.83
CA ILE A 220 -10.26 -7.03 -0.52
C ILE A 220 -11.44 -7.87 -0.04
N ALA A 221 -11.68 -7.94 1.27
CA ALA A 221 -12.89 -8.46 1.90
C ALA A 221 -12.96 -8.01 3.36
N PRO A 222 -14.12 -8.10 4.04
CA PRO A 222 -14.16 -7.98 5.50
C PRO A 222 -13.16 -8.93 6.17
N GLU A 223 -12.54 -8.54 7.29
CA GLU A 223 -11.46 -9.29 7.95
C GLU A 223 -11.84 -10.76 8.25
N ASN A 224 -13.08 -11.00 8.65
CA ASN A 224 -13.62 -12.32 8.97
C ASN A 224 -14.00 -13.16 7.73
N VAL A 225 -13.82 -12.63 6.52
CA VAL A 225 -14.11 -13.33 5.27
C VAL A 225 -12.80 -13.87 4.67
N LYS A 226 -12.80 -15.17 4.32
CA LYS A 226 -11.67 -15.78 3.62
C LYS A 226 -11.40 -15.08 2.29
N LYS A 227 -10.11 -14.90 1.94
CA LYS A 227 -9.66 -14.33 0.66
C LYS A 227 -10.54 -14.81 -0.52
N PRO A 228 -11.29 -13.90 -1.17
CA PRO A 228 -12.04 -14.19 -2.38
C PRO A 228 -11.17 -14.85 -3.46
N LYS A 229 -11.71 -15.85 -4.16
CA LYS A 229 -10.98 -16.50 -5.26
C LYS A 229 -10.93 -15.64 -6.52
N ARG A 230 -11.95 -14.80 -6.73
CA ARG A 230 -11.96 -13.80 -7.79
C ARG A 230 -11.47 -12.48 -7.20
N PRO A 231 -10.36 -11.92 -7.69
CA PRO A 231 -9.84 -10.65 -7.21
C PRO A 231 -10.75 -9.49 -7.59
N LEU A 232 -10.58 -8.36 -6.90
CA LEU A 232 -11.25 -7.10 -7.24
C LEU A 232 -10.62 -6.54 -8.53
N ILE A 233 -9.29 -6.39 -8.53
CA ILE A 233 -8.50 -5.93 -9.67
C ILE A 233 -7.52 -7.03 -10.07
N GLN A 234 -7.43 -7.32 -11.37
CA GLN A 234 -6.37 -8.16 -11.93
C GLN A 234 -6.00 -7.71 -13.34
N GLY A 235 -4.71 -7.53 -13.58
CA GLY A 235 -4.22 -7.16 -14.91
C GLY A 235 -2.70 -7.10 -15.00
N SER A 236 -2.18 -7.13 -16.22
CA SER A 236 -0.76 -6.89 -16.47
C SER A 236 -0.45 -5.40 -16.35
N ARG A 237 0.51 -5.03 -15.49
CA ARG A 237 1.08 -3.68 -15.33
C ARG A 237 2.57 -3.83 -15.13
N VAL A 238 3.35 -3.36 -16.09
CA VAL A 238 4.81 -3.46 -16.06
C VAL A 238 5.35 -2.51 -14.99
N LEU A 239 6.05 -3.06 -14.01
CA LEU A 239 6.68 -2.29 -12.93
C LEU A 239 8.19 -2.13 -13.12
N ASN A 240 8.71 -2.61 -14.26
CA ASN A 240 10.14 -2.61 -14.59
C ASN A 240 10.74 -1.21 -14.66
N ASP A 241 9.99 -0.17 -14.99
CA ASP A 241 10.53 1.18 -15.07
C ASP A 241 10.17 2.05 -13.85
N VAL A 242 9.44 1.47 -12.89
CA VAL A 242 8.95 2.16 -11.68
C VAL A 242 9.72 1.71 -10.44
N LEU A 243 9.89 0.39 -10.28
CA LEU A 243 10.56 -0.14 -9.09
C LEU A 243 12.08 0.05 -9.21
N LEU A 244 12.72 0.58 -8.18
CA LEU A 244 14.18 0.61 -8.07
C LEU A 244 14.70 -0.70 -7.44
N GLN A 245 16.02 -0.83 -7.35
CA GLN A 245 16.63 -2.03 -6.79
C GLN A 245 16.21 -2.26 -5.34
N ASN A 246 16.33 -1.22 -4.50
CA ASN A 246 15.93 -1.24 -3.10
C ASN A 246 14.93 -0.11 -2.88
N MET A 247 13.81 -0.40 -2.22
CA MET A 247 12.74 0.56 -1.94
C MET A 247 12.11 0.27 -0.58
N TYR A 248 11.37 1.22 -0.05
CA TYR A 248 10.61 1.03 1.18
C TYR A 248 9.18 0.61 0.84
N ALA A 249 8.63 -0.32 1.62
CA ALA A 249 7.21 -0.65 1.59
C ALA A 249 6.55 -0.17 2.87
N GLY A 250 5.26 0.15 2.80
CA GLY A 250 4.50 0.55 3.98
C GLY A 250 3.14 1.10 3.61
N PHE A 251 2.71 2.08 4.39
CA PHE A 251 1.40 2.71 4.24
C PHE A 251 1.55 4.22 4.23
N ALA A 252 0.62 4.87 3.52
CA ALA A 252 0.41 6.29 3.57
C ALA A 252 -1.09 6.54 3.74
N GLY A 253 -1.46 7.61 4.40
CA GLY A 253 -2.87 7.98 4.52
C GLY A 253 -2.99 9.45 4.83
N SER A 254 -4.15 10.00 4.49
CA SER A 254 -4.44 11.38 4.83
C SER A 254 -5.92 11.60 5.01
N MET A 255 -6.23 12.66 5.74
CA MET A 255 -7.58 13.17 5.82
C MET A 255 -7.73 14.57 5.24
N GLY A 256 -8.98 14.94 4.97
CA GLY A 256 -9.35 16.31 4.64
C GLY A 256 -9.43 17.18 5.89
N ARG A 257 -10.26 18.23 5.82
CA ARG A 257 -10.56 19.06 6.99
C ARG A 257 -11.40 18.31 8.04
N ALA A 258 -12.26 17.39 7.60
CA ALA A 258 -13.03 16.51 8.47
C ALA A 258 -12.15 15.35 8.96
N GLY A 259 -12.33 14.95 10.22
CA GLY A 259 -11.55 13.88 10.85
C GLY A 259 -11.94 12.49 10.35
N GLU A 260 -10.93 11.70 9.98
CA GLU A 260 -11.01 10.29 9.60
C GLU A 260 -9.71 9.58 10.02
N ARG A 261 -9.83 8.45 10.72
CA ARG A 261 -8.67 7.64 11.14
C ARG A 261 -8.37 6.56 10.13
N HIS A 262 -7.08 6.41 9.81
CA HIS A 262 -6.57 5.44 8.86
C HIS A 262 -5.61 4.49 9.59
N ASP A 263 -6.14 3.35 10.01
CA ASP A 263 -5.44 2.43 10.91
C ASP A 263 -5.16 1.10 10.20
N VAL A 264 -3.92 0.64 10.30
CA VAL A 264 -3.49 -0.71 9.92
C VAL A 264 -3.30 -1.53 11.19
N TRP A 265 -3.91 -2.71 11.24
CA TRP A 265 -3.97 -3.56 12.43
C TRP A 265 -3.02 -4.75 12.38
N SER A 266 -2.72 -5.23 11.17
CA SER A 266 -1.75 -6.29 10.93
C SER A 266 -1.14 -6.13 9.55
N TRP A 267 0.07 -6.66 9.34
CA TRP A 267 0.75 -6.57 8.05
C TRP A 267 1.74 -7.71 7.84
N SER A 268 1.66 -8.35 6.69
CA SER A 268 2.57 -9.40 6.23
C SER A 268 3.14 -9.05 4.87
N PHE A 269 4.39 -9.41 4.61
CA PHE A 269 5.05 -9.22 3.33
C PHE A 269 6.01 -10.39 3.05
N GLU A 270 6.13 -10.77 1.78
CA GLU A 270 7.10 -11.73 1.27
C GLU A 270 7.46 -11.39 -0.19
N ASN A 271 8.76 -11.39 -0.53
CA ASN A 271 9.26 -11.34 -1.91
C ASN A 271 10.24 -12.46 -2.24
#